data_AF-A0A7Y0BUV1-F1
#
_entry.id   AF-A0A7Y0BUV1-F1
#
_cell.length_a   1.000
_cell.length_b   1.000
_cell.length_c   1.000
_cell.angle_alpha   90.00
_cell.angle_beta   90.00
_cell.angle_gamma   90.00
#
_symmetry.space_group_name_H-M   'P 1'
#
loop_
_entity.id
_entity.type
_entity.pdbx_description
1 polymer ?
#
loop_
_entity_poly.entity_id
_entity_poly.type
_entity_poly.pdbx_seq_one_letter_code
_entity_poly.pdbx_strand_id
1 'polypeptide(L)'
;MYLIVIAWIYVVLMMSVAEATNSTGTLLGALITFVLYGLVPVALVIYLMGAPARSKAIKKREADERARRSAAESAGSGAASVQPDAGGHAPGSSEAAAGVAPVRKEP
;
A
#
# COMPACT_ATOMS: atom_id res chain seq x y z
N MET A 1 6.38 -8.47 -10.92
CA MET A 1 5.27 -8.95 -10.06
C MET A 1 4.18 -9.69 -10.81
N TYR A 2 3.85 -9.32 -12.05
CA TYR A 2 2.83 -10.04 -12.83
C TYR A 2 3.28 -11.41 -13.36
N LEU A 3 4.59 -11.64 -13.52
CA LEU A 3 5.11 -12.93 -14.00
C LEU A 3 4.69 -14.11 -13.13
N ILE A 4 4.70 -13.94 -11.80
CA ILE A 4 4.29 -14.99 -10.85
C ILE A 4 2.80 -15.32 -11.02
N VAL A 5 1.97 -14.29 -11.20
CA VAL A 5 0.53 -14.44 -11.41
C VAL A 5 0.24 -15.14 -12.75
N ILE A 6 0.93 -14.73 -13.82
CA ILE A 6 0.76 -15.30 -15.16
C ILE A 6 1.23 -16.76 -15.18
N ALA A 7 2.38 -17.06 -14.56
CA ALA A 7 2.89 -18.43 -14.43
C ALA A 7 1.94 -19.31 -13.59
N TRP A 8 1.38 -18.79 -12.49
CA TRP A 8 0.43 -19.53 -11.66
C TRP A 8 -0.86 -19.87 -12.43
N ILE A 9 -1.45 -18.89 -13.12
CA ILE A 9 -2.63 -19.10 -13.96
C ILE A 9 -2.36 -20.18 -15.01
N TYR A 10 -1.18 -20.17 -15.65
CA TYR A 10 -0.80 -21.19 -16.62
C TYR A 10 -0.72 -22.60 -16.00
N VAL A 11 -0.10 -22.75 -14.83
CA VAL A 11 0.01 -24.05 -14.12
C VAL A 11 -1.36 -24.60 -13.77
N VAL A 12 -2.23 -23.78 -13.15
CA VAL A 12 -3.57 -24.24 -12.76
C VAL A 12 -4.45 -24.51 -13.98
N LEU A 13 -4.30 -23.74 -15.06
CA LEU A 13 -4.99 -23.99 -16.32
C LEU A 13 -4.54 -25.33 -16.93
N MET A 14 -3.24 -25.61 -16.97
CA MET A 14 -2.72 -26.90 -17.44
C MET A 14 -3.18 -28.07 -16.57
N MET A 15 -3.26 -27.89 -15.25
CA MET A 15 -3.79 -28.91 -14.33
C MET A 15 -5.30 -29.16 -14.56
N SER A 16 -6.05 -28.11 -14.85
CA SER A 16 -7.50 -28.22 -15.14
C SER A 16 -7.75 -28.89 -16.50
N VAL A 17 -6.93 -28.58 -17.51
CA VAL A 17 -6.99 -29.26 -18.82
C VAL A 17 -6.67 -30.76 -18.69
N ALA A 18 -5.71 -31.11 -17.82
CA ALA A 18 -5.40 -32.51 -17.54
C ALA A 18 -6.58 -33.25 -16.87
N GLU A 19 -7.30 -32.60 -15.96
CA GLU A 19 -8.55 -33.17 -15.41
C GLU A 19 -9.66 -33.28 -16.45
N ALA A 20 -9.82 -32.29 -17.34
CA ALA A 20 -10.87 -32.29 -18.35
C ALA A 20 -10.68 -33.36 -19.45
N THR A 21 -9.44 -33.78 -19.69
CA THR A 21 -9.06 -34.74 -20.75
C THR A 21 -8.87 -36.17 -20.24
N ASN A 22 -8.91 -36.39 -18.93
CA ASN A 22 -8.81 -37.72 -18.32
C ASN A 22 -10.17 -38.45 -18.34
N SER A 23 -10.17 -39.76 -18.59
CA SER A 23 -11.35 -40.61 -18.71
C SER A 23 -12.23 -40.64 -17.45
N THR A 24 -11.62 -40.42 -16.29
CA THR A 24 -12.32 -40.35 -14.98
C THR A 24 -12.64 -38.91 -14.58
N GLY A 25 -12.09 -37.94 -15.28
CA GLY A 25 -12.29 -36.52 -15.02
C GLY A 25 -13.54 -35.98 -15.69
N THR A 26 -14.01 -34.82 -15.22
CA THR A 26 -15.17 -34.14 -15.80
C THR A 26 -14.83 -32.69 -16.09
N LEU A 27 -15.40 -32.15 -17.17
CA LEU A 27 -15.25 -30.73 -17.50
C LEU A 27 -15.78 -29.83 -16.37
N LEU A 28 -16.82 -30.27 -15.67
CA LEU A 28 -17.37 -29.57 -14.51
C LEU A 28 -16.39 -29.56 -13.33
N GLY A 29 -15.74 -30.69 -13.03
CA GLY A 29 -14.70 -30.79 -12.00
C GLY A 29 -13.51 -29.88 -12.32
N ALA A 30 -13.01 -29.93 -13.56
CA ALA A 30 -11.94 -29.08 -14.03
C ALA A 30 -12.28 -27.58 -13.90
N LEU A 31 -13.51 -27.18 -14.22
CA LEU A 31 -13.96 -25.80 -14.07
C LEU A 31 -14.00 -25.37 -12.60
N ILE A 32 -14.53 -26.22 -11.72
CA ILE A 32 -14.58 -25.96 -10.27
C ILE A 32 -13.16 -25.83 -9.70
N THR A 33 -12.25 -26.73 -10.06
CA THR A 33 -10.83 -26.67 -9.65
C THR A 33 -10.17 -25.39 -10.16
N PHE A 34 -10.37 -25.03 -11.43
CA PHE A 34 -9.80 -23.80 -11.99
C PHE A 34 -10.27 -22.54 -11.25
N VAL A 35 -11.57 -22.45 -10.94
CA VAL A 35 -12.14 -21.27 -10.27
C VAL A 35 -11.69 -21.22 -8.81
N LEU A 36 -11.89 -22.30 -8.05
CA LEU A 36 -11.61 -22.33 -6.62
C LEU A 36 -10.10 -22.29 -6.31
N TYR A 37 -9.28 -22.93 -7.14
CA TYR A 37 -7.84 -23.08 -6.89
C TYR A 37 -6.96 -22.16 -7.75
N GLY A 38 -7.49 -21.63 -8.85
CA GLY A 38 -6.81 -20.67 -9.71
C GLY A 38 -7.31 -19.25 -9.47
N LEU A 39 -8.59 -19.01 -9.79
CA LEU A 39 -9.14 -17.66 -9.85
C LEU A 39 -9.25 -16.99 -8.46
N VAL A 40 -9.74 -17.70 -7.45
CA VAL A 40 -9.88 -17.19 -6.07
C VAL A 40 -8.53 -16.77 -5.46
N PRO A 41 -7.48 -17.61 -5.41
CA PRO A 41 -6.20 -17.20 -4.84
C PRO A 41 -5.52 -16.09 -5.64
N VAL A 42 -5.63 -16.09 -6.97
CA VAL A 42 -5.09 -14.99 -7.80
C VAL A 42 -5.80 -13.67 -7.53
N ALA A 43 -7.13 -13.69 -7.44
CA ALA A 43 -7.90 -12.50 -7.08
C ALA A 43 -7.49 -11.95 -5.71
N LEU A 44 -7.22 -12.84 -4.74
CA LEU A 44 -6.80 -12.45 -3.40
C LEU A 44 -5.39 -11.80 -3.39
N VAL A 45 -4.45 -12.35 -4.17
CA VAL A 45 -3.11 -11.75 -4.34
C VAL A 45 -3.20 -10.37 -4.99
N ILE A 46 -3.99 -10.23 -6.07
CA ILE A 46 -4.20 -8.95 -6.75
C ILE A 46 -4.88 -7.94 -5.81
N TYR A 47 -5.89 -8.38 -5.07
CA TYR A 47 -6.60 -7.55 -4.09
C TYR A 47 -5.64 -7.02 -3.01
N LEU A 48 -4.82 -7.89 -2.43
CA LEU A 48 -3.85 -7.52 -1.39
C LEU A 48 -2.77 -6.58 -1.92
N MET A 49 -2.25 -6.83 -3.13
CA MET A 49 -1.24 -5.96 -3.75
C MET A 49 -1.81 -4.63 -4.28
N GLY A 50 -3.13 -4.53 -4.50
CA GLY A 50 -3.78 -3.30 -4.96
C GLY A 50 -3.80 -2.19 -3.91
N ALA A 51 -3.89 -2.52 -2.62
CA ALA A 51 -3.92 -1.55 -1.52
C ALA A 51 -2.63 -0.70 -1.39
N PRO A 52 -1.41 -1.28 -1.31
CA PRO A 52 -0.18 -0.49 -1.28
C PRO A 52 0.07 0.25 -2.60
N ALA A 53 -0.44 -0.26 -3.72
CA ALA A 53 -0.32 0.41 -5.02
C ALA A 53 -1.10 1.75 -5.05
N ARG A 54 -2.31 1.79 -4.45
CA ARG A 54 -3.07 3.03 -4.29
C ARG A 54 -2.34 4.04 -3.40
N SER A 55 -1.78 3.62 -2.28
CA SER A 55 -0.99 4.50 -1.40
C SER A 55 0.28 5.04 -2.07
N LYS A 56 0.95 4.24 -2.90
CA LYS A 56 2.10 4.69 -3.71
C LYS A 56 1.68 5.73 -4.75
N ALA A 57 0.52 5.56 -5.40
CA ALA A 57 0.00 6.52 -6.36
C ALA A 57 -0.36 7.86 -5.72
N ILE A 58 -0.91 7.87 -4.51
CA ILE A 58 -1.22 9.10 -3.75
C ILE A 58 0.07 9.80 -3.32
N LYS A 59 1.04 9.07 -2.73
CA LYS A 59 2.32 9.65 -2.31
C LYS A 59 3.12 10.24 -3.47
N LYS A 60 3.03 9.66 -4.67
CA LYS A 60 3.68 10.23 -5.86
C LYS A 60 3.09 11.60 -6.22
N ARG A 61 1.77 11.75 -6.16
CA ARG A 61 1.09 13.04 -6.39
C ARG A 61 1.48 14.08 -5.34
N GLU A 62 1.52 13.69 -4.07
CA GLU A 62 1.98 14.59 -2.99
C GLU A 62 3.44 15.00 -3.15
N ALA A 63 4.32 14.10 -3.60
CA ALA A 63 5.72 14.41 -3.87
C ALA A 63 5.86 15.42 -5.02
N ASP A 64 5.07 15.27 -6.09
CA ASP A 64 5.06 16.20 -7.22
C ASP A 64 4.53 17.58 -6.82
N GLU A 65 3.50 17.64 -5.97
CA GLU A 65 3.00 18.91 -5.43
C GLU A 65 3.99 19.60 -4.48
N ARG A 66 4.67 18.84 -3.62
CA ARG A 66 5.74 19.38 -2.76
C ARG A 66 6.91 19.89 -3.60
N ALA A 67 7.32 19.17 -4.65
CA ALA A 67 8.37 19.61 -5.57
C ALA A 67 8.00 20.92 -6.28
N ARG A 68 6.74 21.06 -6.71
CA ARG A 68 6.23 22.32 -7.31
C ARG A 68 6.19 23.47 -6.31
N ARG A 69 5.78 23.23 -5.06
CA ARG A 69 5.82 24.25 -4.00
C ARG A 69 7.25 24.67 -3.68
N SER A 70 8.18 23.73 -3.54
CA SER A 70 9.59 24.06 -3.30
C SER A 70 10.22 24.84 -4.46
N ALA A 71 9.83 24.55 -5.71
CA ALA A 71 10.28 25.31 -6.88
C ALA A 71 9.69 26.72 -6.91
N ALA A 72 8.43 26.88 -6.53
CA ALA A 72 7.78 28.18 -6.40
C ALA A 72 8.35 29.02 -5.23
N GLU A 73 8.68 28.38 -4.10
CA GLU A 73 9.37 29.01 -2.97
C GLU A 73 10.80 29.42 -3.35
N SER A 74 11.52 28.59 -4.11
CA SER A 74 12.86 28.92 -4.63
C SER A 74 12.81 30.07 -5.65
N ALA A 75 11.75 30.16 -6.46
CA ALA A 75 11.53 31.26 -7.40
C ALA A 75 11.02 32.55 -6.72
N GLY A 76 10.31 32.45 -5.59
CA GLY A 76 9.85 33.57 -4.78
C GLY A 76 10.89 34.08 -3.76
N SER A 77 11.92 33.28 -3.46
CA SER A 77 13.04 33.61 -2.57
C SER A 77 13.94 34.74 -3.11
N GLY A 78 13.75 35.21 -4.34
CA GLY A 78 14.47 36.35 -4.92
C GLY A 78 13.92 37.73 -4.53
N ALA A 79 12.80 37.82 -3.80
CA ALA A 79 12.13 39.11 -3.56
C ALA A 79 11.62 39.38 -2.14
N ALA A 80 11.79 38.47 -1.17
CA ALA A 80 11.29 38.69 0.20
C ALA A 80 12.40 38.53 1.25
N SER A 81 13.32 39.48 1.28
CA SER A 81 14.07 39.83 2.49
C SER A 81 13.12 40.52 3.47
N VAL A 82 12.36 39.77 4.27
CA VAL A 82 11.77 40.30 5.50
C VAL A 82 12.10 39.30 6.59
N GLN A 83 12.89 39.76 7.55
CA GLN A 83 13.36 38.99 8.71
C GLN A 83 12.19 38.28 9.40
N PRO A 84 12.38 37.02 9.86
CA PRO A 84 11.39 36.41 10.74
C PRO A 84 11.31 37.24 12.02
N ASP A 85 10.09 37.61 12.39
CA ASP A 85 9.81 38.26 13.67
C ASP A 85 10.31 37.36 14.81
N ALA A 86 11.32 37.85 15.54
CA ALA A 86 11.92 37.19 16.69
C ALA A 86 11.19 37.53 18.01
N GLY A 87 9.98 38.08 17.94
CA GLY A 87 9.18 38.51 19.08
C GLY A 87 8.00 37.59 19.41
N GLY A 88 8.26 36.33 19.78
CA GLY A 88 7.20 35.41 20.21
C GLY A 88 7.62 34.60 21.43
N HIS A 89 7.50 35.19 22.62
CA HIS A 89 7.75 34.50 23.90
C HIS A 89 6.95 33.20 24.00
N ALA A 90 7.62 32.14 24.47
CA ALA A 90 6.99 30.86 24.78
C ALA A 90 5.80 31.07 25.73
N PRO A 91 4.63 30.44 25.50
CA PRO A 91 3.68 30.26 26.59
C PRO A 91 4.41 29.37 27.61
N GLY A 92 4.66 29.95 28.78
CA GLY A 92 5.34 29.29 29.87
C GLY A 92 4.81 27.87 30.08
N SER A 93 5.73 26.94 30.19
CA SER A 93 5.52 25.64 30.81
C SER A 93 4.71 25.81 32.09
N SER A 94 3.45 25.37 32.10
CA SER A 94 2.76 25.08 33.35
C SER A 94 3.32 23.75 33.86
N GLU A 95 4.43 23.84 34.59
CA GLU A 95 4.80 22.81 35.54
C GLU A 95 3.72 22.78 36.63
N ALA A 96 2.80 21.81 36.52
CA ALA A 96 2.05 21.31 37.65
C ALA A 96 1.67 19.85 37.39
N ALA A 97 2.54 18.97 37.89
CA ALA A 97 2.23 17.62 38.36
C ALA A 97 1.76 16.58 37.32
N ALA A 98 2.70 15.77 36.83
CA ALA A 98 2.89 14.41 37.35
C ALA A 98 3.83 13.62 36.45
N GLY A 99 5.00 13.28 36.99
CA GLY A 99 5.91 12.32 36.39
C GLY A 99 5.27 10.93 36.27
N VAL A 100 5.47 10.33 35.09
CA VAL A 100 5.65 8.90 34.77
C VAL A 100 5.10 7.86 35.77
N ALA A 101 4.24 6.96 35.26
CA ALA A 101 4.45 5.51 35.39
C ALA A 101 3.69 4.71 34.31
N PRO A 102 4.36 3.89 33.49
CA PRO A 102 3.71 2.85 32.68
C PRO A 102 3.40 1.61 33.55
N VAL A 103 2.13 1.21 33.64
CA VAL A 103 1.71 -0.03 34.33
C VAL A 103 1.88 -1.24 33.40
N ARG A 104 2.57 -2.27 33.89
CA ARG A 104 2.82 -3.55 33.23
C ARG A 104 2.36 -4.72 34.13
N LYS A 105 1.81 -5.76 33.47
CA LYS A 105 1.77 -7.23 33.73
C LYS A 105 0.50 -7.88 34.31
N GLU A 106 0.22 -9.03 33.66
CA GLU A 106 -0.89 -9.98 33.64
C GLU A 106 -1.05 -10.82 34.93
N PRO A 107 -2.16 -11.58 35.05
CA PRO A 107 -2.11 -13.00 35.39
C PRO A 107 -2.41 -13.91 34.19
#